data_AF-A0A1U7LWZ5-F1
#
_entry.id   AF-A0A1U7LWZ5-F1
#
_cell.length_a   1.000
_cell.length_b   1.000
_cell.length_c   1.000
_cell.angle_alpha   90.00
_cell.angle_beta   90.00
_cell.angle_gamma   90.00
#
_symmetry.space_group_name_H-M   'P 1'
#
loop_
_entity.id
_entity.type
_entity.pdbx_description
1 polymer ?
#
loop_
_entity_poly.entity_id
_entity_poly.type
_entity_poly.pdbx_seq_one_letter_code
_entity_poly.pdbx_strand_id
1 'polypeptide(L)'
;MLYEWHKEDEAHTAPQYIGRAVLQYLRLQNIEFATKSLDIFVQLLKQNESLPNQELSSSQSEMVVFPTFPLLNFLRLLVCSAQRQSYDLYSKLKSHYQTAIDESPNWNENMTKIAEIHFGQRPARQNNMLSDLLGMLAPPISKPTSTSVKQDDLD
;
A
#
# COMPACT_ATOMS: atom_id res chain seq x y z
N MET A 1 -1.07 19.66 15.83
CA MET A 1 0.38 19.55 15.50
C MET A 1 0.60 19.38 14.00
N LEU A 2 0.24 18.26 13.35
CA LEU A 2 0.44 18.10 11.90
C LEU A 2 -0.29 19.15 11.05
N TYR A 3 -1.50 19.53 11.47
CA TYR A 3 -2.25 20.61 10.83
C TYR A 3 -1.54 21.97 10.95
N GLU A 4 -0.96 22.29 12.12
CA GLU A 4 -0.21 23.54 12.30
C GLU A 4 1.03 23.59 11.40
N TRP A 5 1.76 22.48 11.29
CA TRP A 5 2.91 22.39 10.38
C TRP A 5 2.53 22.52 8.91
N HIS A 6 1.35 22.00 8.52
CA HIS A 6 0.83 22.20 7.17
C HIS A 6 0.55 23.68 6.86
N LYS A 7 0.12 24.49 7.84
CA LYS A 7 -0.14 25.92 7.62
C LYS A 7 1.10 26.75 7.30
N GLU A 8 2.30 26.23 7.60
CA GLU A 8 3.56 26.87 7.25
C GLU A 8 4.00 26.58 5.81
N ASP A 9 3.29 25.68 5.12
CA ASP A 9 3.61 25.14 3.80
C ASP A 9 2.43 25.36 2.82
N GLU A 10 2.56 24.91 1.57
CA GLU A 10 1.52 25.07 0.57
C GLU A 10 0.31 24.15 0.81
N ALA A 11 -0.90 24.59 0.44
CA ALA A 11 -2.14 23.83 0.59
C ALA A 11 -2.07 22.41 -0.03
N HIS A 12 -1.36 22.27 -1.16
CA HIS A 12 -1.20 21.00 -1.88
C HIS A 12 -0.43 19.91 -1.09
N THR A 13 0.32 20.30 -0.05
CA THR A 13 1.10 19.39 0.80
C THR A 13 0.27 18.76 1.92
N ALA A 14 -0.96 19.24 2.17
CA ALA A 14 -1.85 18.72 3.21
C ALA A 14 -1.95 17.19 3.24
N PRO A 15 -2.14 16.48 2.09
CA PRO A 15 -2.18 15.01 2.07
C PRO A 15 -0.88 14.34 2.50
N GLN A 16 0.28 14.99 2.32
CA GLN A 16 1.58 14.47 2.74
C GLN A 16 1.73 14.52 4.27
N TYR A 17 1.27 15.60 4.91
CA TYR A 17 1.30 15.75 6.36
C TYR A 17 0.42 14.73 7.06
N ILE A 18 -0.82 14.55 6.59
CA ILE A 18 -1.75 13.55 7.16
C ILE A 18 -1.49 12.12 6.66
N GLY A 19 -0.69 11.95 5.60
CA GLY A 19 -0.21 10.64 5.14
C GLY A 19 0.88 10.06 6.05
N ARG A 20 1.79 10.90 6.57
CA ARG A 20 2.47 10.61 7.86
C ARG A 20 1.36 10.47 8.93
N ALA A 21 1.52 10.07 10.18
CA ALA A 21 0.36 9.68 11.02
C ALA A 21 -0.52 8.55 10.44
N VAL A 22 -1.36 8.73 9.41
CA VAL A 22 -2.28 7.67 8.92
C VAL A 22 -1.53 6.42 8.50
N LEU A 23 -0.49 6.55 7.67
CA LEU A 23 0.31 5.38 7.25
C LEU A 23 1.03 4.72 8.43
N GLN A 24 1.49 5.49 9.41
CA GLN A 24 2.13 4.96 10.62
C GLN A 24 1.12 4.24 11.51
N TYR A 25 -0.08 4.78 11.71
CA TYR A 25 -1.14 4.13 12.49
C TYR A 25 -1.61 2.84 11.83
N LEU A 26 -1.73 2.81 10.50
CA LEU A 26 -2.00 1.57 9.76
C LEU A 26 -0.87 0.55 9.95
N ARG A 27 0.39 0.97 9.91
CA ARG A 27 1.52 0.06 10.21
C ARG A 27 1.51 -0.51 11.62
N LEU A 28 0.88 0.16 12.58
CA LEU A 28 0.68 -0.31 13.95
C LEU A 28 -0.61 -1.13 14.12
N GLN A 29 -1.28 -1.49 13.02
CA GLN A 29 -2.61 -2.13 13.00
C GLN A 29 -3.69 -1.33 13.74
N ASN A 30 -3.46 -0.03 13.94
CA ASN A 30 -4.36 0.82 14.70
C ASN A 30 -5.27 1.64 13.77
N ILE A 31 -6.30 0.97 13.27
CA ILE A 31 -7.22 1.54 12.28
C ILE A 31 -8.07 2.66 12.89
N GLU A 32 -8.49 2.52 14.16
CA GLU A 32 -9.33 3.55 14.80
C GLU A 32 -8.62 4.90 14.88
N PHE A 33 -7.35 4.90 15.29
CA PHE A 33 -6.57 6.14 15.38
C PHE A 33 -6.21 6.68 14.00
N ALA A 34 -6.02 5.82 12.99
CA ALA A 34 -5.87 6.24 11.60
C ALA A 34 -7.13 6.98 11.10
N THR A 35 -8.33 6.44 11.36
CA THR A 35 -9.60 7.09 11.00
C THR A 35 -9.78 8.41 11.75
N LYS A 36 -9.63 8.42 13.08
CA LYS A 36 -9.81 9.63 13.90
C LYS A 36 -8.86 10.75 13.50
N SER A 37 -7.58 10.44 13.28
CA SER A 37 -6.59 11.45 12.87
C SER A 37 -6.92 12.07 11.51
N LEU A 38 -7.32 11.24 10.54
CA LEU A 38 -7.75 11.69 9.22
C LEU A 38 -9.00 12.57 9.30
N ASP A 39 -10.00 12.20 10.09
CA ASP A 39 -11.24 12.97 10.22
C ASP A 39 -11.01 14.32 10.89
N ILE A 40 -10.23 14.37 11.99
CA ILE A 40 -9.88 15.62 12.66
C ILE A 40 -9.14 16.55 11.69
N PHE A 41 -8.16 16.02 10.95
CA PHE A 41 -7.40 16.82 9.99
C PHE A 41 -8.28 17.38 8.88
N VAL A 42 -9.18 16.55 8.33
CA VAL A 42 -10.14 16.97 7.30
C VAL A 42 -11.12 18.02 7.83
N GLN A 43 -11.61 17.87 9.05
CA GLN A 43 -12.50 18.86 9.68
C GLN A 43 -11.79 20.22 9.82
N LEU A 44 -10.54 20.24 10.29
CA LEU A 44 -9.75 21.47 10.39
C LEU A 44 -9.49 22.09 9.02
N LEU A 45 -9.21 21.27 8.00
CA LEU A 45 -8.97 21.73 6.63
C LEU A 45 -10.23 22.34 6.00
N LYS A 46 -11.40 21.72 6.19
CA LYS A 46 -12.71 22.29 5.79
C LYS A 46 -13.03 23.62 6.47
N GLN A 47 -12.64 23.78 7.73
CA GLN A 47 -12.93 25.00 8.49
C GLN A 47 -12.09 26.20 8.05
N ASN A 48 -10.86 25.95 7.56
CA ASN A 48 -9.90 27.00 7.25
C ASN A 48 -9.77 27.28 5.75
N GLU A 49 -10.09 26.32 4.89
CA GLU A 49 -10.08 26.49 3.43
C GLU A 49 -11.46 26.25 2.84
N SER A 50 -11.94 27.20 2.03
CA SER A 50 -13.21 27.08 1.28
C SER A 50 -13.04 26.16 0.06
N LEU A 51 -12.75 24.89 0.34
CA LEU A 51 -12.49 23.91 -0.70
C LEU A 51 -13.81 23.32 -1.23
N PRO A 52 -13.92 23.13 -2.56
CA PRO A 52 -15.00 22.33 -3.10
C PRO A 52 -14.87 20.93 -2.51
N ASN A 53 -15.88 20.52 -1.74
CA ASN A 53 -15.96 19.20 -1.15
C ASN A 53 -17.28 18.57 -1.59
N GLN A 54 -17.27 17.25 -1.74
CA GLN A 54 -18.44 16.47 -2.09
C GLN A 54 -18.67 15.48 -0.97
N GLU A 55 -19.80 15.61 -0.29
CA GLU A 55 -20.22 14.66 0.74
C GLU A 55 -20.91 13.49 0.07
N LEU A 56 -20.34 12.30 0.25
CA LEU A 56 -20.88 11.03 -0.21
C LEU A 56 -21.39 10.28 1.02
N SER A 57 -22.71 10.27 1.19
CA SER A 57 -23.35 9.43 2.19
C SER A 57 -23.70 8.10 1.53
N SER A 58 -23.09 7.02 2.00
CA SER A 58 -23.50 5.65 1.68
C SER A 58 -24.17 5.01 2.88
N SER A 59 -25.00 4.00 2.66
CA SER A 59 -25.76 3.29 3.71
C SER A 59 -24.90 2.68 4.83
N GLN A 60 -23.58 2.60 4.64
CA GLN A 60 -22.63 2.07 5.62
C GLN A 60 -21.58 3.08 6.08
N SER A 61 -21.39 4.22 5.41
CA SER A 61 -20.35 5.20 5.75
C SER A 61 -20.60 6.56 5.10
N GLU A 62 -20.29 7.61 5.85
CA GLU A 62 -20.26 8.98 5.37
C GLU A 62 -18.82 9.37 5.03
N MET A 63 -18.57 9.73 3.77
CA MET A 63 -17.24 10.07 3.28
C MET A 63 -17.26 11.39 2.56
N VAL A 64 -16.32 12.26 2.90
CA VAL A 64 -16.07 13.49 2.17
C VAL A 64 -15.00 13.24 1.11
N VAL A 65 -15.28 13.62 -0.13
CA VAL A 65 -14.35 13.61 -1.25
C VAL A 65 -13.91 15.04 -1.57
N PHE A 66 -12.62 15.21 -1.78
CA PHE A 66 -12.01 16.47 -2.18
C PHE A 66 -11.48 16.33 -3.61
N PRO A 67 -12.14 16.91 -4.62
CA PRO A 67 -11.71 16.82 -6.02
C PRO A 67 -10.29 17.38 -6.24
N THR A 68 -9.95 18.42 -5.49
CA THR A 68 -8.63 19.09 -5.55
C THR A 68 -7.52 18.29 -4.88
N PHE A 69 -7.84 17.31 -4.03
CA PHE A 69 -6.86 16.53 -3.26
C PHE A 69 -7.06 15.02 -3.44
N PRO A 70 -6.62 14.45 -4.58
CA PRO A 70 -6.79 13.02 -4.87
C PRO A 70 -6.11 12.12 -3.83
N LEU A 71 -4.96 12.52 -3.29
CA LEU A 71 -4.25 11.76 -2.25
C LEU A 71 -5.03 11.68 -0.93
N LEU A 72 -5.84 12.68 -0.61
CA LEU A 72 -6.66 12.65 0.61
C LEU A 72 -7.78 11.61 0.45
N ASN A 73 -8.39 11.55 -0.73
CA ASN A 73 -9.38 10.53 -1.07
C ASN A 73 -8.77 9.13 -1.04
N PHE A 74 -7.54 8.99 -1.56
CA PHE A 74 -6.76 7.75 -1.46
C PHE A 74 -6.59 7.30 -0.01
N LEU A 75 -6.17 8.18 0.91
CA LEU A 75 -6.00 7.83 2.33
C LEU A 75 -7.31 7.37 2.99
N ARG A 76 -8.43 8.05 2.71
CA ARG A 76 -9.75 7.62 3.19
C ARG A 76 -10.11 6.20 2.70
N LEU A 77 -9.97 5.97 1.40
CA LEU A 77 -10.27 4.67 0.80
C LEU A 77 -9.29 3.58 1.26
N LEU A 78 -8.03 3.93 1.51
CA LEU A 78 -7.02 3.03 2.06
C LEU A 78 -7.43 2.54 3.45
N VAL A 79 -7.85 3.46 4.34
CA VAL A 79 -8.35 3.10 5.67
C VAL A 79 -9.58 2.19 5.56
N CYS A 80 -10.52 2.48 4.65
CA CYS A 80 -11.66 1.59 4.40
C CYS A 80 -11.25 0.20 3.88
N SER A 81 -10.24 0.12 3.00
CA SER A 81 -9.73 -1.15 2.49
C SER A 81 -9.07 -1.98 3.60
N ALA A 82 -8.37 -1.32 4.52
CA ALA A 82 -7.78 -1.94 5.70
C ALA A 82 -8.85 -2.42 6.69
N GLN A 83 -9.91 -1.64 6.94
CA GLN A 83 -11.04 -2.06 7.77
C GLN A 83 -11.73 -3.32 7.23
N ARG A 84 -11.90 -3.40 5.90
CA ARG A 84 -12.55 -4.52 5.23
C ARG A 84 -11.62 -5.73 5.00
N GLN A 85 -10.32 -5.59 5.28
CA GLN A 85 -9.30 -6.62 5.04
C GLN A 85 -9.35 -7.17 3.59
N SER A 86 -9.70 -6.31 2.62
CA SER A 86 -9.87 -6.69 1.21
C SER A 86 -8.66 -6.28 0.38
N TYR A 87 -7.83 -7.27 0.01
CA TYR A 87 -6.66 -7.03 -0.83
C TYR A 87 -7.00 -6.58 -2.25
N ASP A 88 -8.11 -7.08 -2.83
CA ASP A 88 -8.54 -6.69 -4.18
C ASP A 88 -8.83 -5.18 -4.25
N LEU A 89 -9.52 -4.63 -3.24
CA LEU A 89 -9.75 -3.19 -3.13
C LEU A 89 -8.43 -2.42 -2.99
N TYR A 90 -7.54 -2.88 -2.11
CA TYR A 90 -6.22 -2.26 -1.93
C TYR A 90 -5.39 -2.25 -3.23
N SER A 91 -5.34 -3.37 -3.95
CA SER A 91 -4.56 -3.51 -5.19
C SER A 91 -5.07 -2.57 -6.29
N LYS A 92 -6.39 -2.54 -6.50
CA LYS A 92 -7.04 -1.60 -7.44
C LYS A 92 -6.76 -0.16 -7.07
N LEU A 93 -6.85 0.17 -5.78
CA LEU A 93 -6.58 1.51 -5.27
C LEU A 93 -5.13 1.92 -5.51
N LYS A 94 -4.18 1.04 -5.18
CA LYS A 94 -2.75 1.28 -5.40
C LYS A 94 -2.46 1.53 -6.89
N SER A 95 -3.02 0.69 -7.78
CA SER A 95 -2.86 0.85 -9.22
C SER A 95 -3.44 2.17 -9.75
N HIS A 96 -4.59 2.59 -9.22
CA HIS A 96 -5.25 3.83 -9.66
C HIS A 96 -4.49 5.08 -9.24
N TYR A 97 -3.87 5.07 -8.05
CA TYR A 97 -3.15 6.22 -7.50
C TYR A 97 -1.62 6.10 -7.64
N GLN A 98 -1.12 5.15 -8.45
CA GLN A 98 0.29 4.81 -8.53
C GLN A 98 1.18 6.03 -8.81
N THR A 99 0.80 6.89 -9.76
CA THR A 99 1.54 8.12 -10.09
C THR A 99 1.71 9.04 -8.86
N ALA A 100 0.63 9.30 -8.13
CA ALA A 100 0.67 10.18 -6.96
C ALA A 100 1.43 9.54 -5.77
N ILE A 101 1.44 8.21 -5.68
CA ILE A 101 2.22 7.45 -4.70
C ILE A 101 3.72 7.52 -5.02
N ASP A 102 4.08 7.41 -6.30
CA ASP A 102 5.48 7.42 -6.75
C ASP A 102 6.12 8.81 -6.60
N GLU A 103 5.34 9.87 -6.75
CA GLU A 103 5.76 11.25 -6.45
C GLU A 103 6.00 11.48 -4.95
N SER A 104 5.42 10.66 -4.08
CA SER A 104 5.47 10.84 -2.63
C SER A 104 6.61 10.04 -1.99
N PRO A 105 7.58 10.69 -1.33
CA PRO A 105 8.74 10.01 -0.76
C PRO A 105 8.33 9.07 0.37
N ASN A 106 8.86 7.84 0.35
CA ASN A 106 8.63 6.78 1.35
C ASN A 106 7.21 6.19 1.39
N TRP A 107 6.28 6.60 0.50
CA TRP A 107 4.93 6.03 0.49
C TRP A 107 4.93 4.58 0.00
N ASN A 108 5.70 4.25 -1.04
CA ASN A 108 5.84 2.89 -1.56
C ASN A 108 6.31 1.88 -0.50
N GLU A 109 7.28 2.26 0.35
CA GLU A 109 7.77 1.40 1.43
C GLU A 109 6.68 1.19 2.50
N ASN A 110 6.01 2.27 2.92
CA ASN A 110 4.91 2.17 3.86
C ASN A 110 3.76 1.31 3.30
N MET A 111 3.49 1.43 2.00
CA MET A 111 2.47 0.66 1.32
C MET A 111 2.78 -0.83 1.27
N THR A 112 4.03 -1.18 0.99
CA THR A 112 4.49 -2.57 1.02
C THR A 112 4.34 -3.17 2.42
N LYS A 113 4.73 -2.43 3.47
CA LYS A 113 4.56 -2.88 4.87
C LYS A 113 3.09 -3.02 5.26
N ILE A 114 2.23 -2.08 4.85
CA ILE A 114 0.79 -2.16 5.12
C ILE A 114 0.19 -3.38 4.41
N ALA A 115 0.61 -3.67 3.18
CA ALA A 115 0.13 -4.85 2.45
C ALA A 115 0.50 -6.16 3.14
N GLU A 116 1.71 -6.23 3.70
CA GLU A 116 2.16 -7.37 4.49
C GLU A 116 1.37 -7.52 5.79
N ILE A 117 1.20 -6.42 6.54
CA ILE A 117 0.60 -6.42 7.88
C ILE A 117 -0.93 -6.64 7.84
N HIS A 118 -1.63 -6.04 6.88
CA HIS A 118 -3.10 -6.07 6.80
C HIS A 118 -3.64 -7.11 5.82
N PHE A 119 -2.86 -7.57 4.84
CA PHE A 119 -3.36 -8.52 3.83
C PHE A 119 -2.49 -9.77 3.71
N GLY A 120 -1.43 -9.90 4.52
CA GLY A 120 -0.53 -11.06 4.52
C GLY A 120 0.27 -11.23 3.23
N GLN A 121 0.31 -10.21 2.36
CA GLN A 121 1.02 -10.29 1.09
C GLN A 121 2.50 -10.00 1.33
N ARG A 122 3.34 -11.00 1.12
CA ARG A 122 4.79 -10.79 1.15
C ARG A 122 5.20 -10.01 -0.09
N PRO A 123 6.05 -8.98 0.02
CA PRO A 123 6.64 -8.36 -1.16
C PRO A 123 7.25 -9.45 -2.04
N ALA A 124 7.02 -9.37 -3.35
CA ALA A 124 7.69 -10.24 -4.31
C ALA A 124 9.19 -10.11 -4.00
N ARG A 125 9.79 -11.21 -3.53
CA ARG A 125 11.21 -11.23 -3.20
C ARG A 125 11.91 -10.71 -4.43
N GLN A 126 12.65 -9.62 -4.27
CA GLN A 126 13.50 -9.07 -5.31
C GLN A 126 14.43 -10.21 -5.70
N ASN A 127 14.12 -10.91 -6.79
CA ASN A 127 14.90 -12.05 -7.23
C ASN A 127 16.31 -11.51 -7.44
N ASN A 128 17.25 -12.01 -6.62
CA ASN A 128 18.64 -11.61 -6.68
C ASN A 128 19.13 -11.84 -8.11
N MET A 129 19.31 -10.77 -8.87
CA MET A 129 19.75 -10.82 -10.27
C MET A 129 21.08 -11.56 -10.41
N LEU A 130 21.91 -11.53 -9.36
CA LEU A 130 23.15 -12.29 -9.25
C LEU A 130 22.92 -13.82 -9.25
N SER A 131 21.86 -14.31 -8.58
CA SER A 131 21.54 -15.75 -8.57
C SER A 131 20.95 -16.22 -9.89
N ASP A 132 20.17 -15.39 -10.60
CA ASP A 132 19.70 -15.71 -11.96
C ASP A 132 20.86 -15.73 -12.96
N LEU A 133 21.82 -14.80 -12.82
CA LEU A 133 23.03 -14.78 -13.65
C LEU A 133 23.94 -16.00 -13.37
N LEU A 134 24.11 -16.39 -12.11
CA LEU A 134 24.88 -17.58 -11.73
C LEU A 134 24.21 -18.86 -12.24
N GLY A 135 22.88 -18.90 -12.26
CA GLY A 135 22.10 -20.01 -12.83
C GLY A 135 22.26 -20.13 -14.35
N MET A 136 22.41 -19.02 -15.07
CA MET A 136 22.68 -19.02 -16.52
C MET A 136 24.12 -19.44 -16.89
N LEU A 137 25.08 -19.25 -15.99
CA LEU A 137 26.49 -19.62 -16.20
C LEU A 137 26.83 -21.05 -15.73
N ALA A 138 25.96 -21.67 -14.94
CA ALA A 138 26.16 -23.05 -14.48
C ALA A 138 25.86 -24.04 -15.63
N PRO A 139 26.79 -24.96 -15.95
CA PRO A 139 26.54 -25.97 -16.98
C PRO A 139 25.34 -26.87 -16.60
N PRO A 140 24.55 -27.33 -17.57
CA PRO A 140 23.37 -28.15 -17.29
C PRO A 140 23.80 -29.46 -16.61
N ILE A 141 23.33 -29.67 -15.39
CA ILE A 141 23.48 -30.94 -14.68
C ILE A 141 22.62 -31.97 -15.43
N SER A 142 23.25 -32.76 -16.29
CA SER A 142 22.61 -33.93 -16.89
C SER A 142 22.20 -34.89 -15.78
N LYS A 143 20.89 -35.13 -15.64
CA LYS A 143 20.35 -36.13 -14.70
C LYS A 143 20.99 -37.51 -14.99
N PRO A 144 21.47 -38.25 -13.98
CA PRO A 144 21.99 -39.59 -14.21
C PRO A 144 20.84 -40.51 -14.66
N THR A 145 20.97 -41.06 -15.86
CA THR A 145 20.10 -42.10 -16.40
C THR A 145 20.18 -43.33 -15.50
N SER A 146 19.10 -43.65 -14.81
CA SER A 146 18.96 -44.92 -14.09
C SER A 146 19.01 -46.05 -15.12
N THR A 147 20.15 -46.73 -15.20
CA THR A 147 20.27 -47.98 -15.95
C THR A 147 19.55 -49.05 -15.12
N SER A 148 18.33 -49.42 -15.54
CA SER A 148 17.67 -50.63 -15.07
C SER A 148 18.52 -51.82 -15.51
N VAL A 149 19.28 -52.39 -14.57
CA VAL A 149 19.91 -53.70 -14.73
C VAL A 149 18.78 -54.71 -14.84
N LYS A 150 18.67 -55.34 -16.02
CA LYS A 150 17.80 -56.48 -16.25
C LYS A 150 18.29 -57.62 -15.37
N GLN A 151 17.38 -58.13 -14.57
CA GLN A 151 17.53 -59.31 -13.76
C GLN A 151 16.95 -60.46 -14.57
N ASP A 152 17.81 -61.24 -15.23
CA ASP A 152 17.46 -62.52 -15.85
C ASP A 152 18.73 -63.40 -15.94
N ASP A 153 18.52 -64.71 -15.82
CA ASP A 153 19.43 -65.88 -15.93
C ASP A 153 20.16 -66.26 -14.63
N LEU A 154 19.61 -67.14 -13.78
CA LEU A 154 19.59 -68.63 -13.85
C LEU A 154 20.96 -69.25 -14.17
N ASP A 155 21.68 -69.68 -13.13
CA ASP A 155 21.91 -71.10 -12.76
C ASP A 155 22.69 -71.20 -11.42
#